data_AF-A0A5N8YER4-F1
#
_entry.id   AF-A0A5N8YER4-F1
#
_cell.length_a   1.000
_cell.length_b   1.000
_cell.length_c   1.000
_cell.angle_alpha   90.00
_cell.angle_beta   90.00
_cell.angle_gamma   90.00
#
_symmetry.space_group_name_H-M   'P 1'
#
loop_
_entity.id
_entity.type
_entity.pdbx_description
1 polymer ?
#
loop_
_entity_poly.entity_id
_entity_poly.type
_entity_poly.pdbx_seq_one_letter_code
_entity_poly.pdbx_strand_id
1 'polypeptide(L)' 'GLPVIRGGETCYLETPEFMSKHYRRLAELPINILGGCCGTTSEHISSLVQSVKAR' A
#
# COMPACT_ATOMS: atom_id res chain seq x y z
N GLY A 1 2.87 2.19 6.35
CA GLY A 1 2.22 2.17 7.67
C GLY A 1 3.11 2.91 8.65
N LEU A 2 3.28 2.41 9.87
CA LEU A 2 4.00 3.17 10.89
C LEU A 2 5.51 3.10 10.61
N PRO A 3 6.19 4.25 10.47
CA PRO A 3 7.63 4.26 10.26
C PRO A 3 8.35 3.71 11.49
N VAL A 4 9.46 3.02 11.26
CA VAL A 4 10.39 2.60 12.29
C VAL A 4 11.78 3.12 11.97
N ILE A 5 12.58 3.42 13.00
CA ILE A 5 13.97 3.83 12.81
C ILE A 5 14.86 2.58 12.86
N ARG A 6 15.64 2.35 11.80
CA ARG A 6 16.68 1.30 11.75
C ARG A 6 18.00 1.92 11.31
N GLY A 7 19.03 1.85 12.15
CA GLY A 7 20.34 2.41 11.83
C GLY A 7 20.36 3.93 11.61
N GLY A 8 19.39 4.67 12.17
CA GLY A 8 19.24 6.10 11.97
C GLY A 8 18.39 6.49 10.76
N GLU A 9 17.90 5.53 9.98
CA GLU A 9 17.03 5.77 8.84
C GLU A 9 15.57 5.41 9.12
N THR A 10 14.65 6.18 8.54
CA THR A 10 13.21 5.93 8.60
C THR A 10 12.83 4.85 7.59
N CYS A 11 12.41 3.68 8.07
CA CYS A 11 11.97 2.55 7.24
C CYS A 11 10.47 2.31 7.37
N TYR A 12 9.84 1.91 6.26
CA TYR A 12 8.48 1.41 6.22
C TYR A 12 8.52 -0.09 5.94
N LEU A 13 7.90 -0.90 6.81
CA LEU A 13 8.05 -2.35 6.80
C LEU A 13 6.86 -3.09 6.18
N GLU A 14 5.77 -2.39 5.90
CA GLU A 14 4.61 -3.01 5.29
C GLU A 14 4.95 -3.47 3.87
N THR A 15 4.61 -4.73 3.56
CA THR A 15 4.89 -5.31 2.25
C THR A 15 3.73 -5.07 1.28
N PRO A 16 3.96 -5.16 -0.05
CA PRO A 16 2.89 -5.09 -1.04
C PRO A 16 1.76 -6.10 -0.80
N GLU A 17 2.11 -7.32 -0.38
CA GLU A 17 1.16 -8.41 -0.10
C GLU A 17 0.34 -8.10 1.15
N PHE A 18 0.97 -7.57 2.20
CA PHE A 18 0.25 -7.14 3.38
C PHE A 18 -0.75 -6.02 3.05
N MET A 19 -0.35 -5.06 2.21
CA MET A 19 -1.19 -3.92 1.84
C MET A 19 -2.33 -4.28 0.87
N SER A 20 -2.18 -5.33 0.06
CA SER A 20 -3.18 -5.81 -0.92
C SER A 20 -4.61 -5.91 -0.36
N LYS A 21 -4.77 -6.55 0.81
CA LYS A 21 -6.06 -6.73 1.49
C LYS A 21 -6.69 -5.41 1.92
N HIS A 22 -5.86 -4.42 2.26
CA HIS A 22 -6.30 -3.09 2.65
C HIS A 22 -6.72 -2.29 1.43
N TYR A 23 -5.96 -2.36 0.33
CA TYR A 23 -6.34 -1.72 -0.94
C TYR A 23 -7.70 -2.20 -1.44
N ARG A 24 -7.98 -3.51 -1.37
CA ARG A 24 -9.28 -4.08 -1.73
C ARG A 24 -10.42 -3.48 -0.90
N ARG A 25 -10.26 -3.44 0.42
CA ARG A 25 -11.26 -2.86 1.33
C ARG A 25 -11.47 -1.35 1.10
N LEU A 26 -10.40 -0.62 0.80
CA LEU A 26 -10.49 0.81 0.49
C LEU A 26 -11.23 1.05 -0.84
N ALA A 27 -11.03 0.20 -1.84
CA ALA A 27 -11.70 0.29 -3.14
C ALA A 27 -13.21 -0.05 -3.10
N GLU A 28 -13.72 -0.55 -1.96
CA GLU A 28 -15.16 -0.74 -1.73
C GLU A 28 -15.85 0.52 -1.19
N LEU A 29 -15.07 1.51 -0.74
CA LEU A 29 -15.56 2.80 -0.26
C LEU A 29 -15.76 3.78 -1.43
N PRO A 30 -16.52 4.88 -1.25
CA PRO A 30 -16.72 5.90 -2.29
C PRO A 30 -15.47 6.80 -2.47
N ILE A 31 -14.34 6.19 -2.82
CA ILE A 31 -13.05 6.84 -3.06
C ILE A 31 -12.85 7.01 -4.57
N ASN A 32 -12.48 8.21 -5.02
CA ASN A 32 -12.21 8.47 -6.43
C ASN A 32 -10.77 8.12 -6.85
N ILE A 33 -9.80 8.23 -5.93
CA ILE A 33 -8.37 8.03 -6.21
C ILE A 33 -7.73 7.28 -5.04
N LEU A 34 -7.03 6.18 -5.35
CA LEU A 34 -6.23 5.41 -4.40
C LEU A 34 -4.79 5.30 -4.89
N GLY A 35 -3.83 5.55 -4.01
CA GLY A 35 -2.40 5.52 -4.32
C GLY A 35 -1.57 5.30 -3.05
N GLY A 36 -0.36 5.83 -3.03
CA GLY A 36 0.51 5.74 -1.85
C GLY A 36 1.36 6.98 -1.62
N CYS A 37 2.04 6.98 -0.48
CA CYS A 37 2.87 8.08 0.02
C CYS A 37 4.23 7.49 0.47
N CYS A 38 4.80 7.96 1.57
CA CYS A 38 6.07 7.47 2.10
C CYS A 38 6.10 5.94 2.28
N GLY A 39 7.16 5.30 1.81
CA GLY A 39 7.33 3.85 1.86
C GLY A 39 6.58 3.06 0.79
N THR A 40 5.72 3.70 -0.01
CA THR A 40 5.07 3.03 -1.15
C THR A 40 6.05 2.92 -2.32
N THR A 41 6.22 1.71 -2.84
CA THR A 41 7.10 1.42 -3.99
C THR A 41 6.29 1.06 -5.25
N SER A 42 6.95 0.83 -6.37
CA SER A 42 6.32 0.29 -7.60
C SER A 42 5.57 -1.01 -7.36
N GLU A 43 6.12 -1.89 -6.53
CA GLU A 43 5.55 -3.20 -6.20
C GLU A 43 4.24 -3.03 -5.42
N HIS A 44 4.17 -2.04 -4.54
CA HIS A 44 2.94 -1.69 -3.82
C HIS A 44 1.83 -1.22 -4.78
N ILE A 45 2.17 -0.36 -5.74
CA ILE A 45 1.20 0.11 -6.75
C ILE A 45 0.76 -1.05 -7.66
N SER A 46 1.67 -1.94 -8.05
CA SER A 46 1.30 -3.16 -8.80
C SER A 46 0.33 -4.03 -8.01
N SER A 47 0.61 -4.28 -6.73
CA SER A 47 -0.26 -5.03 -5.82
C SER A 47 -1.64 -4.36 -5.66
N LEU A 48 -1.68 -3.02 -5.53
CA LEU A 48 -2.93 -2.25 -5.51
C LEU A 48 -3.74 -2.50 -6.77
N VAL A 49 -3.14 -2.33 -7.95
CA VAL A 49 -3.82 -2.50 -9.24
C VAL A 49 -4.37 -3.91 -9.38
N GLN A 50 -3.59 -4.94 -9.03
CA GLN A 50 -4.03 -6.34 -9.07
C GLN A 50 -5.20 -6.60 -8.10
N SER A 51 -5.12 -6.06 -6.88
CA SER A 51 -6.14 -6.25 -5.83
C SER A 51 -7.48 -5.62 -6.19
N VAL A 52 -7.46 -4.51 -6.94
CA VAL A 52 -8.66 -3.76 -7.32
C VAL A 52 -9.23 -4.21 -8.66
N LYS A 53 -8.39 -4.59 -9.64
CA LYS A 53 -8.85 -5.07 -10.96
C LYS A 53 -9.44 -6.47 -10.97
N ALA A 54 -9.15 -7.31 -9.98
CA ALA A 54 -9.71 -8.66 -9.85
C ALA A 54 -11.20 -8.65 -9.39
N ARG A 55 -11.97 -7.68 -9.88
CA ARG A 55 -13.36 -7.40 -9.55
C ARG A 55 -14.24 -7.59 -10.77
#